data_AF-A0A2R7R625-F1
#
_entry.id   AF-A0A2R7R625-F1
#
_cell.length_a   1.000
_cell.length_b   1.000
_cell.length_c   1.000
_cell.angle_alpha   90.00
_cell.angle_beta   90.00
_cell.angle_gamma   90.00
#
_symmetry.space_group_name_H-M   'P 1'
#
loop_
_entity.id
_entity.type
_entity.pdbx_description
1 polymer ?
#
loop_
_entity_poly.entity_id
_entity_poly.type
_entity_poly.pdbx_seq_one_letter_code
_entity_poly.pdbx_strand_id
1 'polypeptide(L)'
;LRPLGLETNAQVPGRILRGGLRLPANATRILDHSLERGVLTARGYDRVLRLAWTLADLSHRDMPDTNDIGQALGLRQAASAAA
;
A
#
# COMPACT_ATOMS: atom_id res chain seq x y z
N LEU A 1 5.65 -7.35 12.08
CA LEU A 1 4.82 -8.41 11.44
C LEU A 1 4.84 -9.77 12.16
N ARG A 2 5.96 -10.18 12.77
CA ARG A 2 6.06 -11.44 13.55
C ARG A 2 4.93 -11.71 14.56
N PRO A 3 4.44 -10.72 15.34
CA PRO A 3 3.31 -10.96 16.25
C PRO A 3 2.00 -11.36 15.54
N LEU A 4 1.89 -11.09 14.24
CA LEU A 4 0.75 -11.48 13.40
C LEU A 4 0.97 -12.82 12.69
N GLY A 5 2.11 -13.50 12.90
CA GLY A 5 2.49 -14.72 12.19
C GLY A 5 2.84 -14.51 10.71
N LEU A 6 3.17 -13.28 10.31
CA LEU A 6 3.48 -12.91 8.93
C LEU A 6 4.99 -12.65 8.76
N GLU A 7 5.54 -13.11 7.65
CA GLU A 7 6.96 -12.98 7.30
C GLU A 7 7.23 -11.78 6.40
N THR A 8 6.27 -11.42 5.53
CA THR A 8 6.43 -10.31 4.57
C THR A 8 5.23 -9.38 4.54
N ASN A 9 5.46 -8.12 4.13
CA ASN A 9 4.40 -7.13 3.92
C ASN A 9 3.37 -7.61 2.87
N ALA A 10 3.78 -8.44 1.91
CA ALA A 10 2.89 -9.01 0.89
C ALA A 10 1.77 -9.90 1.48
N GLN A 11 2.00 -10.51 2.64
CA GLN A 11 1.05 -11.41 3.30
C GLN A 11 0.02 -10.66 4.17
N VAL A 12 0.20 -9.36 4.40
CA VAL A 12 -0.67 -8.59 5.32
C VAL A 12 -2.11 -8.55 4.79
N PRO A 13 -3.10 -9.04 5.56
CA PRO A 13 -4.51 -8.98 5.17
C PRO A 13 -5.01 -7.54 5.06
N GLY A 14 -5.89 -7.26 4.08
CA GLY A 14 -6.48 -5.94 3.87
C GLY A 14 -7.20 -5.38 5.10
N ARG A 15 -7.80 -6.25 5.92
CA ARG A 15 -8.43 -5.84 7.20
C ARG A 15 -7.42 -5.21 8.18
N ILE A 16 -6.17 -5.65 8.16
CA ILE A 16 -5.11 -5.12 9.04
C ILE A 16 -4.62 -3.78 8.48
N LEU A 17 -4.45 -3.69 7.16
CA LEU A 17 -4.07 -2.45 6.45
C LEU A 17 -5.09 -1.31 6.65
N ARG A 18 -6.37 -1.64 6.83
CA ARG A 18 -7.45 -0.67 7.10
C ARG A 18 -7.75 -0.48 8.59
N GLY A 19 -7.08 -1.24 9.46
CA GLY A 19 -7.25 -1.21 10.91
C GLY A 19 -5.95 -0.78 11.60
N GLY A 20 -5.26 -1.73 12.23
CA GLY A 20 -4.05 -1.45 13.02
C GLY A 20 -2.88 -0.84 12.24
N LEU A 21 -2.85 -0.99 10.91
CA LEU A 21 -1.83 -0.38 10.02
C LEU A 21 -2.43 0.71 9.11
N ARG A 22 -3.57 1.29 9.52
CA ARG A 22 -4.24 2.34 8.75
C ARG A 22 -3.35 3.57 8.66
N LEU A 23 -3.10 4.00 7.43
CA LEU A 23 -2.38 5.24 7.15
C LEU A 23 -3.28 6.47 7.32
N PRO A 24 -2.71 7.64 7.63
CA PRO A 24 -3.47 8.87 7.72
C PRO A 24 -4.04 9.26 6.35
N ALA A 25 -5.23 9.90 6.36
CA ALA A 25 -6.00 10.18 5.14
C ALA A 25 -5.26 11.08 4.14
N ASN A 26 -4.32 11.91 4.60
CA ASN A 26 -3.48 12.72 3.72
C ASN A 26 -2.54 11.87 2.85
N ALA A 27 -2.01 10.77 3.39
CA ALA A 27 -1.12 9.85 2.67
C ALA A 27 -1.89 9.00 1.64
N THR A 28 -3.14 8.64 1.95
CA THR A 28 -3.95 7.78 1.08
C THR A 28 -4.80 8.49 0.04
N ARG A 29 -4.90 9.83 0.10
CA ARG A 29 -5.79 10.63 -0.76
C ARG A 29 -5.72 10.28 -2.24
N ILE A 30 -4.54 9.99 -2.79
CA ILE A 30 -4.38 9.60 -4.20
C ILE A 30 -5.02 8.24 -4.51
N LEU A 31 -4.97 7.29 -3.57
CA LEU A 31 -5.60 5.98 -3.69
C LEU A 31 -7.11 6.09 -3.58
N ASP A 32 -7.59 6.90 -2.64
CA ASP A 32 -9.02 7.17 -2.43
C ASP A 32 -9.64 7.73 -3.72
N HIS A 33 -9.05 8.79 -4.30
CA HIS A 33 -9.50 9.33 -5.59
C HIS A 33 -9.38 8.34 -6.76
N SER A 34 -8.34 7.52 -6.79
CA SER A 34 -8.20 6.50 -7.84
C SER A 34 -9.28 5.42 -7.74
N LEU A 35 -9.68 5.06 -6.52
CA LEU A 35 -10.76 4.12 -6.25
C LEU A 35 -12.12 4.70 -6.62
N GLU A 36 -12.40 5.95 -6.20
CA GLU A 36 -13.64 6.67 -6.53
C GLU A 36 -13.86 6.79 -8.05
N ARG A 37 -12.78 7.01 -8.81
CA ARG A 37 -12.83 7.10 -10.28
C ARG A 37 -12.82 5.75 -11.00
N GLY A 38 -12.78 4.64 -10.27
CA GLY A 38 -12.72 3.29 -10.84
C GLY A 38 -11.40 2.93 -11.51
N VAL A 39 -10.37 3.76 -11.40
CA VAL A 39 -9.00 3.49 -11.90
C VAL A 39 -8.32 2.41 -11.05
N LEU A 40 -8.66 2.36 -9.77
CA LEU A 40 -8.18 1.38 -8.81
C LEU A 40 -9.34 0.55 -8.27
N THR A 41 -9.11 -0.75 -8.06
CA THR A 41 -10.06 -1.62 -7.35
C THR A 41 -9.67 -1.73 -5.87
N ALA A 42 -10.58 -2.17 -5.00
CA ALA A 42 -10.26 -2.42 -3.59
C ALA A 42 -9.06 -3.38 -3.40
N ARG A 43 -8.94 -4.41 -4.26
CA ARG A 43 -7.78 -5.31 -4.25
C ARG A 43 -6.51 -4.60 -4.74
N GLY A 44 -6.63 -3.71 -5.72
CA GLY A 44 -5.52 -2.86 -6.18
C GLY A 44 -5.03 -1.92 -5.08
N TYR A 45 -5.95 -1.33 -4.33
CA TYR A 45 -5.68 -0.49 -3.18
C TYR A 45 -4.84 -1.24 -2.13
N ASP A 46 -5.29 -2.43 -1.74
CA ASP A 46 -4.57 -3.26 -0.76
C ASP A 46 -3.17 -3.62 -1.24
N ARG A 47 -2.98 -3.89 -2.54
CA ARG A 47 -1.64 -4.14 -3.10
C ARG A 47 -0.74 -2.93 -2.99
N VAL A 48 -1.23 -1.73 -3.32
CA VAL A 48 -0.44 -0.50 -3.22
C VAL A 48 -0.04 -0.24 -1.78
N LEU A 49 -0.94 -0.43 -0.82
CA LEU A 49 -0.61 -0.30 0.59
C LEU A 49 0.51 -1.25 1.03
N ARG A 50 0.45 -2.53 0.63
CA ARG A 50 1.52 -3.49 0.97
C ARG A 50 2.88 -3.07 0.40
N LEU A 51 2.90 -2.58 -0.83
CA LEU A 51 4.12 -2.07 -1.45
C LEU A 51 4.64 -0.82 -0.72
N ALA A 52 3.77 0.11 -0.36
CA ALA A 52 4.16 1.30 0.41
C ALA A 52 4.75 0.92 1.78
N TRP A 53 4.18 -0.08 2.46
CA TRP A 53 4.76 -0.65 3.69
C TRP A 53 6.13 -1.29 3.47
N THR A 54 6.35 -1.96 2.34
CA THR A 54 7.70 -2.44 1.96
C THR A 54 8.67 -1.30 1.72
N LEU A 55 8.27 -0.24 1.01
CA LEU A 55 9.14 0.92 0.76
C LEU A 55 9.53 1.63 2.05
N ALA A 56 8.58 1.80 2.98
CA ALA A 56 8.85 2.36 4.31
C ALA A 56 9.82 1.49 5.11
N ASP A 57 9.61 0.17 5.14
CA ASP A 57 10.46 -0.80 5.84
C ASP A 57 11.90 -0.80 5.30
N LEU A 58 12.07 -0.82 3.97
CA LEU A 58 13.37 -0.69 3.30
C LEU A 58 14.04 0.67 3.57
N SER A 59 13.25 1.71 3.85
CA SER A 59 13.74 3.04 4.22
C SER A 59 13.94 3.20 5.74
N HIS A 60 13.78 2.13 6.52
CA HIS A 60 13.81 2.14 7.99
C HIS A 60 12.84 3.16 8.62
N ARG A 61 11.65 3.32 8.03
CA ARG A 61 10.58 4.19 8.54
C ARG A 61 9.45 3.36 9.14
N ASP A 62 8.89 3.86 10.24
CA ASP A 62 7.82 3.18 10.97
C ASP A 62 6.46 3.27 10.28
N MET A 63 6.30 4.19 9.31
CA MET A 63 5.05 4.37 8.58
C MET A 63 5.31 4.92 7.16
N PRO A 64 4.59 4.42 6.14
CA PRO A 64 4.57 5.00 4.81
C PRO A 64 4.05 6.44 4.78
N ASP A 65 4.62 7.25 3.91
CA ASP A 65 4.13 8.59 3.59
C ASP A 65 3.57 8.67 2.16
N THR A 66 3.18 9.87 1.75
CA THR A 66 2.62 10.13 0.41
C THR A 66 3.61 9.77 -0.71
N ASN A 67 4.93 9.89 -0.48
CA ASN A 67 5.95 9.57 -1.48
C ASN A 67 6.04 8.05 -1.69
N ASP A 68 5.95 7.25 -0.62
CA ASP A 68 5.89 5.79 -0.75
C ASP A 68 4.65 5.33 -1.51
N ILE A 69 3.51 5.96 -1.21
CA ILE A 69 2.24 5.64 -1.86
C ILE A 69 2.32 5.95 -3.37
N GLY A 70 2.90 7.10 -3.72
CA GLY A 70 3.14 7.48 -5.12
C GLY A 70 4.08 6.50 -5.84
N GLN A 71 5.21 6.15 -5.22
CA GLN A 71 6.15 5.17 -5.77
C GLN A 71 5.52 3.78 -5.93
N ALA A 72 4.81 3.29 -4.91
CA ALA A 72 4.11 2.01 -4.95
C ALA A 72 3.04 1.97 -6.05
N LEU A 73 2.33 3.07 -6.29
CA LEU A 73 1.36 3.19 -7.37
C LEU A 73 2.04 3.11 -8.75
N GLY A 74 3.18 3.78 -8.92
CA GLY A 74 3.99 3.72 -10.15
C GLY A 74 4.52 2.30 -10.42
N LEU A 75 5.08 1.65 -9.40
CA LEU A 75 5.57 0.26 -9.47
C LEU A 75 4.46 -0.72 -9.88
N ARG A 76 3.24 -0.54 -9.36
CA ARG A 76 2.08 -1.35 -9.76
C ARG A 76 1.76 -1.19 -11.25
N GLN A 77 1.75 0.03 -11.77
CA GLN A 77 1.40 0.30 -13.17
C GLN A 77 2.44 -0.29 -14.12
N ALA A 78 3.73 -0.16 -13.78
CA ALA A 78 4.81 -0.79 -14.54
C ALA A 78 4.66 -2.31 -14.59
N ALA A 79 4.32 -2.95 -13.46
CA ALA A 79 4.09 -4.38 -13.40
C ALA A 79 2.89 -4.87 -14.23
N SER A 80 1.85 -4.03 -14.44
CA SER A 80 0.74 -4.40 -15.34
C SER A 80 1.03 -4.16 -16.81
N ALA A 81 1.97 -3.27 -17.15
CA ALA A 81 2.37 -2.99 -18.53
C ALA A 81 3.40 -4.01 -19.06
N ALA A 82 4.12 -4.69 -18.17
CA ALA A 82 5.14 -5.69 -18.50
C ALA A 82 4.58 -7.13 -18.61
N ALA A 83 3.25 -7.31 -18.60
CA ALA A 83 2.55 -8.59 -18.68
C ALA A 83 1.69 -8.66 -19.95
#